data_AF-A0A1C6DXU6-F1
#
_entry.id   AF-A0A1C6DXU6-F1
#
_cell.length_a   1.000
_cell.length_b   1.000
_cell.length_c   1.000
_cell.angle_alpha   90.00
_cell.angle_beta   90.00
_cell.angle_gamma   90.00
#
_symmetry.space_group_name_H-M   'P 1'
#
loop_
_entity.id
_entity.type
_entity.pdbx_description
1 polymer ?
#
loop_
_entity_poly.entity_id
_entity_poly.type
_entity_poly.pdbx_seq_one_letter_code
_entity_poly.pdbx_strand_id
1 'polypeptide(L)'
;MIREKIDKIVNKYYNETDECYNSFRYDDKENEFYMEEEIKKYLTVEKVNFKIENVSGYSNCGYDSNFLAVTWIENNELNLFTLLLEEY
;
A
#
# COMPACT_ATOMS: atom_id res chain seq x y z
N MET A 1 -10.77 -11.10 7.50
CA MET A 1 -11.28 -9.70 7.39
C MET A 1 -10.49 -8.99 6.31
N ILE A 2 -11.08 -8.00 5.62
CA ILE A 2 -10.39 -7.25 4.53
C ILE A 2 -9.05 -6.69 5.01
N ARG A 3 -8.99 -6.22 6.28
CA ARG A 3 -7.76 -5.73 6.90
C ARG A 3 -6.59 -6.72 6.85
N GLU A 4 -6.80 -7.98 7.24
CA GLU A 4 -5.74 -9.00 7.27
C GLU A 4 -5.19 -9.31 5.88
N LYS A 5 -6.00 -9.11 4.84
CA LYS A 5 -5.59 -9.30 3.45
C LYS A 5 -4.78 -8.10 2.95
N ILE A 6 -5.17 -6.88 3.32
CA ILE A 6 -4.37 -5.67 3.09
C ILE A 6 -3.01 -5.80 3.78
N ASP A 7 -2.97 -6.18 5.06
CA ASP A 7 -1.70 -6.35 5.79
C ASP A 7 -0.78 -7.37 5.11
N LYS A 8 -1.34 -8.48 4.58
CA LYS A 8 -0.58 -9.47 3.80
C LYS A 8 -0.04 -8.94 2.47
N ILE A 9 -0.75 -8.03 1.82
CA ILE A 9 -0.25 -7.37 0.61
C ILE A 9 0.89 -6.43 0.99
N VAL A 10 0.64 -5.55 1.98
CA VAL A 10 1.60 -4.54 2.47
C VAL A 10 2.92 -5.18 2.91
N ASN A 11 2.87 -6.29 3.65
CA ASN A 11 4.07 -6.97 4.15
C ASN A 11 5.01 -7.48 3.04
N LYS A 12 4.56 -7.60 1.79
CA LYS A 12 5.44 -7.95 0.66
C LYS A 12 6.36 -6.80 0.23
N TYR A 13 6.05 -5.58 0.67
CA TYR A 13 6.74 -4.34 0.29
C TYR A 13 7.62 -3.82 1.43
N TYR A 14 7.75 -4.58 2.53
CA TYR A 14 8.67 -4.23 3.60
C TYR A 14 10.11 -4.47 3.10
N ASN A 15 10.93 -3.43 3.15
CA ASN A 15 12.35 -3.48 2.87
C ASN A 15 13.09 -3.71 4.19
N GLU A 16 13.67 -4.90 4.35
CA GLU A 16 14.41 -5.25 5.57
C GLU A 16 15.71 -4.47 5.74
N THR A 17 16.30 -3.94 4.65
CA THR A 17 17.59 -3.23 4.70
C THR A 17 17.41 -1.82 5.27
N ASP A 18 16.39 -1.11 4.79
CA ASP A 18 16.11 0.28 5.17
C ASP A 18 15.02 0.38 6.26
N GLU A 19 14.51 -0.77 6.73
CA GLU A 19 13.46 -0.90 7.76
C GLU A 19 12.20 -0.08 7.44
N CYS A 20 11.85 0.05 6.16
CA CYS A 20 10.74 0.86 5.67
C CYS A 20 9.81 0.08 4.73
N TYR A 21 8.70 0.70 4.34
CA TYR A 21 7.82 0.15 3.30
C TYR A 21 7.99 0.93 2.00
N ASN A 22 8.27 0.24 0.90
CA ASN A 22 8.38 0.85 -0.41
C ASN A 22 7.01 0.89 -1.10
N SER A 23 6.82 1.81 -2.06
CA SER A 23 5.57 1.85 -2.84
C SER A 23 5.47 0.73 -3.88
N PHE A 24 6.62 0.24 -4.33
CA PHE A 24 6.75 -0.84 -5.32
C PHE A 24 7.72 -1.94 -4.85
N ARG A 25 7.64 -3.10 -5.49
CA ARG A 25 8.57 -4.23 -5.31
C ARG A 25 8.82 -4.91 -6.66
N TYR A 26 9.97 -5.57 -6.79
CA TYR A 26 10.26 -6.47 -7.91
C TYR A 26 10.06 -7.93 -7.51
N ASP A 27 9.67 -8.78 -8.44
CA ASP A 27 9.80 -10.23 -8.29
C ASP A 27 11.13 -10.75 -8.83
N ASP A 28 11.37 -12.06 -8.73
CA ASP A 28 12.59 -12.72 -9.22
C ASP A 28 12.82 -12.59 -10.73
N LYS A 29 11.82 -12.12 -11.48
CA LYS A 29 11.87 -11.90 -12.93
C LYS A 29 11.94 -10.41 -13.29
N GLU A 30 12.23 -9.56 -12.31
CA GLU A 30 12.28 -8.10 -12.45
C GLU A 30 10.95 -7.48 -12.87
N ASN A 31 9.82 -8.16 -12.64
CA ASN A 31 8.52 -7.54 -12.84
C ASN A 31 8.23 -6.59 -11.68
N GLU A 32 7.88 -5.35 -12.01
CA GLU A 32 7.49 -4.32 -11.06
C GLU A 32 6.03 -4.46 -10.64
N PHE A 33 5.78 -4.35 -9.34
CA PHE A 33 4.44 -4.32 -8.76
C PHE A 33 4.30 -3.13 -7.83
N TYR A 34 3.13 -2.48 -7.86
CA TYR A 34 2.80 -1.35 -6.99
C TYR A 34 1.80 -1.78 -5.93
N MET A 35 2.05 -1.38 -4.68
CA MET A 35 1.20 -1.75 -3.53
C MET A 35 -0.24 -1.27 -3.71
N GLU A 36 -0.40 -0.02 -4.14
CA GLU A 36 -1.70 0.60 -4.41
C GLU A 36 -2.53 -0.23 -5.39
N GLU A 37 -1.92 -0.68 -6.49
CA GLU A 37 -2.60 -1.46 -7.52
C GLU A 37 -2.97 -2.88 -7.04
N GLU A 38 -2.13 -3.54 -6.24
CA GLU A 38 -2.48 -4.83 -5.62
C GLU A 38 -3.66 -4.70 -4.64
N ILE A 39 -3.66 -3.68 -3.78
CA ILE A 39 -4.75 -3.41 -2.83
C ILE A 39 -6.04 -3.07 -3.58
N LYS A 40 -5.98 -2.18 -4.58
CA LYS A 40 -7.11 -1.78 -5.41
C LYS A 40 -7.74 -2.96 -6.14
N LYS A 41 -6.91 -3.82 -6.74
CA LYS A 41 -7.36 -5.05 -7.40
C LYS A 41 -8.07 -5.98 -6.42
N TYR A 42 -7.50 -6.17 -5.22
CA TYR A 42 -8.12 -6.98 -4.18
C TYR A 42 -9.50 -6.44 -3.76
N LEU A 43 -9.58 -5.16 -3.39
CA LEU A 43 -10.84 -4.54 -2.95
C LEU A 43 -11.92 -4.53 -4.04
N THR A 44 -11.50 -4.39 -5.31
CA THR A 44 -12.41 -4.50 -6.46
C THR A 44 -12.99 -5.90 -6.60
N VAL A 45 -12.18 -6.95 -6.41
CA VAL A 45 -12.63 -8.35 -6.46
C VAL A 45 -13.59 -8.67 -5.31
N GLU A 46 -13.35 -8.10 -4.11
CA GLU A 46 -14.24 -8.23 -2.94
C GLU A 46 -15.55 -7.45 -3.09
N LYS A 47 -15.69 -6.62 -4.14
CA LYS A 47 -16.89 -5.81 -4.42
C LYS A 47 -17.30 -4.89 -3.27
N VAL A 48 -16.32 -4.35 -2.55
CA VAL A 48 -16.58 -3.35 -1.50
C VAL A 48 -16.48 -1.94 -2.05
N ASN A 49 -17.17 -1.00 -1.38
CA ASN A 49 -16.93 0.42 -1.62
C ASN A 49 -15.62 0.81 -0.94
N PHE A 50 -14.70 1.41 -1.69
CA PHE A 50 -13.40 1.80 -1.17
C PHE A 50 -12.90 3.10 -1.81
N LYS A 51 -11.91 3.71 -1.16
CA LYS A 51 -11.12 4.80 -1.70
C LYS A 51 -9.67 4.63 -1.26
N ILE A 52 -8.74 4.83 -2.19
CA ILE A 52 -7.31 4.85 -1.94
C ILE A 52 -6.78 6.22 -2.34
N GLU A 53 -5.95 6.80 -1.49
CA GLU A 53 -5.26 8.06 -1.73
C GLU A 53 -3.78 7.86 -1.42
N ASN A 54 -2.93 8.33 -2.33
CA ASN A 54 -1.48 8.31 -2.18
C ASN A 54 -0.98 9.75 -2.30
N VAL A 55 -0.50 10.30 -1.17
CA VAL A 55 -0.20 11.72 -1.05
C VAL A 55 1.29 11.89 -0.83
N SER A 56 1.91 12.76 -1.64
CA SER A 56 3.31 13.11 -1.47
C SER A 56 3.56 13.74 -0.10
N GLY A 57 4.58 13.21 0.59
CA GLY A 57 5.07 13.69 1.87
C GLY A 57 6.24 14.64 1.66
N TYR A 58 7.46 14.11 1.70
CA TYR A 58 8.70 14.86 1.56
C TYR A 58 9.56 14.28 0.44
N SER A 59 10.33 15.13 -0.23
CA SER A 59 11.16 14.73 -1.36
C SER A 59 12.48 15.50 -1.38
N ASN A 60 13.58 14.79 -1.58
CA ASN A 60 14.90 15.34 -1.83
C ASN A 60 15.72 14.43 -2.78
N CYS A 61 17.01 14.73 -2.98
CA CYS A 61 17.83 14.02 -3.97
C CYS A 61 18.21 12.57 -3.63
N GLY A 62 17.86 12.05 -2.47
CA GLY A 62 18.13 10.65 -2.09
C GLY A 62 17.10 10.08 -1.13
N TYR A 63 15.90 10.67 -1.11
CA TYR A 63 14.79 10.22 -0.29
C TYR A 63 13.49 10.84 -0.76
N ASP A 64 12.51 9.99 -1.03
CA ASP A 64 11.12 10.38 -1.25
C ASP A 64 10.23 9.65 -0.24
N SER A 65 9.20 10.33 0.25
CA SER A 65 8.17 9.72 1.09
C SER A 65 6.77 10.09 0.66
N ASN A 66 5.88 9.12 0.80
CA ASN A 66 4.46 9.23 0.50
C ASN A 66 3.63 8.66 1.65
N PHE A 67 2.39 9.13 1.79
CA PHE A 67 1.40 8.57 2.70
C PHE A 67 0.31 7.87 1.90
N LEU A 68 0.19 6.56 2.10
CA LEU A 68 -0.89 5.75 1.53
C LEU A 68 -2.03 5.67 2.54
N ALA A 69 -3.23 6.07 2.13
CA ALA A 69 -4.47 5.90 2.90
C ALA A 69 -5.45 5.02 2.12
N VAL A 70 -5.94 3.96 2.76
CA VAL A 70 -6.91 3.02 2.21
C VAL A 70 -8.13 3.01 3.11
N THR A 71 -9.30 3.30 2.55
CA THR A 71 -10.58 3.25 3.27
C THR A 71 -11.55 2.32 2.56
N TRP A 72 -12.36 1.58 3.31
CA TRP A 72 -13.38 0.69 2.76
C TRP A 72 -14.57 0.55 3.71
N ILE A 73 -15.71 0.13 3.17
CA ILE A 73 -16.90 -0.21 3.96
C ILE A 73 -16.97 -1.74 4.11
N GLU A 74 -16.98 -2.23 5.34
CA GLU A 74 -17.18 -3.64 5.70
C GLU A 74 -18.20 -3.67 6.85
N ASN A 75 -19.26 -4.48 6.73
CA ASN A 75 -20.34 -4.58 7.75
C ASN A 75 -20.98 -3.23 8.15
N ASN A 76 -21.18 -2.32 7.20
CA ASN A 76 -21.68 -0.94 7.41
C ASN A 76 -20.77 -0.03 8.26
N GLU A 77 -19.52 -0.43 8.50
CA GLU A 77 -18.52 0.40 9.20
C GLU A 77 -17.47 0.92 8.22
N LEU A 78 -17.09 2.19 8.40
CA LEU A 78 -15.97 2.80 7.67
C LEU A 78 -14.67 2.35 8.33
N ASN A 79 -13.84 1.66 7.56
CA ASN A 79 -12.52 1.21 7.98
C ASN A 79 -11.43 2.08 7.33
N LEU A 80 -10.31 2.22 8.03
CA LEU A 80 -9.14 3.00 7.59
C LEU A 80 -7.85 2.22 7.86
N PHE A 81 -6.96 2.26 6.88
CA PHE A 81 -5.57 1.85 6.97
C PHE A 81 -4.70 2.99 6.42
N THR A 82 -3.61 3.29 7.10
CA THR A 82 -2.63 4.29 6.68
C THR A 82 -1.22 3.74 6.79
N LEU A 83 -0.34 4.11 5.88
CA LEU A 83 1.04 3.67 5.84
C LEU A 83 1.96 4.79 5.34
N LEU A 84 3.12 4.94 5.98
CA LEU A 84 4.23 5.75 5.47
C LEU A 84 5.01 4.88 4.47
N LEU A 85 5.23 5.42 3.27
CA LEU A 85 6.05 4.83 2.24
C LEU A 85 7.32 5.65 2.08
N GLU A 86 8.46 4.99 1.93
CA GLU A 86 9.79 5.61 1.85
C GLU A 86 10.59 4.95 0.73
N GLU A 87 11.29 5.76 -0.04
CA GLU A 87 12.12 5.36 -1.18
C GLU A 87 13.49 6.06 -1.06
N TYR A 88 14.58 5.28 -1.09
CA TYR A 88 15.97 5.73 -0.91
C TYR A 88 16.80 5.49 -2.18
#